data_AF-A0A365XQX8-F1
#
_entry.id   AF-A0A365XQX8-F1
#
_cell.length_a   1.000
_cell.length_b   1.000
_cell.length_c   1.000
_cell.angle_alpha   90.00
_cell.angle_beta   90.00
_cell.angle_gamma   90.00
#
_symmetry.space_group_name_H-M   'P 1'
#
loop_
_entity.id
_entity.type
_entity.pdbx_description
1 polymer ?
#
loop_
_entity_poly.entity_id
_entity_poly.type
_entity_poly.pdbx_seq_one_letter_code
_entity_poly.pdbx_strand_id
1 'polypeptide(L)' 'MTDMKQFINETKERLTSPTPRFFKKIKIVGKVLIAGAGAILAPSVANVQMPGMLQEVAKALFIAGSVMVAVASAAVEGE' A
#
# COMPACT_ATOMS: atom_id res chain seq x y z
N MET A 1 7.02 -6.47 38.74
CA MET A 1 5.75 -5.85 38.26
C MET A 1 5.98 -4.49 37.58
N THR A 2 7.10 -3.79 37.86
CA THR A 2 7.49 -2.52 37.25
C THR A 2 7.96 -2.68 35.79
N ASP A 3 8.69 -3.74 35.48
CA ASP A 3 9.24 -3.98 34.13
C ASP A 3 8.15 -4.21 33.07
N MET A 4 7.08 -4.90 33.44
CA MET A 4 5.95 -5.15 32.53
C MET A 4 5.19 -3.86 32.20
N LYS A 5 5.05 -2.94 33.17
CA LYS A 5 4.44 -1.63 32.92
C LYS A 5 5.31 -0.76 32.02
N GLN A 6 6.64 -0.84 32.17
CA GLN A 6 7.58 -0.13 31.31
C GLN A 6 7.56 -0.66 29.88
N PHE A 7 7.60 -1.98 29.68
CA PHE A 7 7.49 -2.60 28.36
C PHE A 7 6.19 -2.24 27.63
N ILE A 8 5.07 -2.25 28.36
CA ILE A 8 3.76 -1.83 27.80
C ILE A 8 3.78 -0.35 27.40
N ASN A 9 4.37 0.53 28.22
CA ASN A 9 4.49 1.95 27.89
C ASN A 9 5.40 2.19 26.68
N GLU A 10 6.59 1.57 26.62
CA GLU A 10 7.50 1.70 25.47
C GLU A 10 6.87 1.17 24.18
N THR A 11 6.18 0.03 24.24
CA THR A 11 5.49 -0.54 23.08
C THR A 11 4.37 0.39 22.61
N LYS A 12 3.60 0.95 23.54
CA LYS A 12 2.54 1.92 23.25
C LYS A 12 3.09 3.19 22.63
N GLU A 13 4.19 3.71 23.15
CA GLU A 13 4.84 4.95 22.67
C GLU A 13 5.40 4.78 21.25
N ARG A 14 5.95 3.60 20.93
CA ARG A 14 6.40 3.24 19.58
C ARG A 14 5.24 3.04 18.61
N LEU A 15 4.15 2.41 19.04
CA LEU A 15 2.94 2.22 18.23
C LEU A 15 2.24 3.55 17.93
N THR A 16 2.17 4.47 18.90
CA THR A 16 1.55 5.78 18.72
C THR A 16 2.49 6.83 18.13
N SER A 17 3.73 6.46 17.80
CA SER A 17 4.67 7.38 17.19
C SER A 17 4.11 7.86 15.85
N PRO A 18 4.14 9.18 15.56
CA PRO A 18 3.46 9.73 14.40
C PRO A 18 4.06 9.13 13.14
N THR A 19 3.20 8.63 12.26
CA THR A 19 3.68 7.94 11.07
C THR A 19 4.59 8.86 10.25
N PRO A 20 5.80 8.39 9.89
CA PRO A 20 6.69 9.17 9.05
C PRO A 20 5.99 9.61 7.77
N ARG A 21 6.15 10.88 7.38
CA ARG A 21 5.56 11.44 6.15
C ARG A 21 5.88 10.63 4.90
N PHE A 22 6.97 9.86 4.93
CA PHE A 22 7.37 8.91 3.90
C PHE A 22 6.30 7.85 3.58
N PHE A 23 5.74 7.17 4.58
CA PHE A 23 4.75 6.11 4.35
C PHE A 23 3.43 6.68 3.81
N LYS A 24 3.03 7.88 4.24
CA LYS A 24 1.89 8.59 3.66
C LYS A 24 2.08 8.84 2.15
N LYS A 25 3.29 9.23 1.73
CA LYS A 25 3.63 9.42 0.32
C LYS A 25 3.59 8.08 -0.45
N ILE A 26 4.17 7.02 0.10
CA ILE A 26 4.13 5.68 -0.51
C ILE A 26 2.68 5.21 -0.69
N LYS A 27 1.81 5.38 0.31
CA LYS A 27 0.38 5.02 0.23
C LYS A 27 -0.28 5.71 -0.95
N ILE A 28 -0.04 7.01 -1.14
CA ILE A 28 -0.62 7.78 -2.24
C ILE A 28 -0.08 7.31 -3.59
N VAL A 29 1.24 7.13 -3.72
CA VAL A 29 1.86 6.62 -4.96
C VAL A 29 1.34 5.22 -5.30
N GLY A 30 1.26 4.33 -4.32
CA GLY A 30 0.70 3.00 -4.48
C GLY A 30 -0.75 3.03 -4.95
N LYS A 31 -1.60 3.89 -4.37
CA LYS A 31 -2.99 4.08 -4.81
C LYS A 31 -3.09 4.54 -6.26
N VAL A 32 -2.25 5.50 -6.68
CA VAL A 32 -2.22 5.99 -8.06
C VAL A 32 -1.79 4.88 -9.02
N LEU A 33 -0.79 4.09 -8.65
CA LEU A 33 -0.32 2.95 -9.45
C LEU A 33 -1.41 1.87 -9.60
N ILE A 34 -2.08 1.49 -8.50
CA ILE A 34 -3.18 0.52 -8.54
C ILE A 34 -4.33 1.07 -9.40
N ALA A 35 -4.72 2.34 -9.21
CA ALA A 35 -5.81 2.95 -9.97
C ALA A 35 -5.49 3.01 -11.47
N GLY A 36 -4.28 3.43 -11.83
CA GLY A 36 -3.82 3.48 -13.23
C GLY A 36 -3.73 2.09 -13.86
N ALA A 37 -3.13 1.14 -13.16
CA ALA A 37 -3.05 -0.25 -13.63
C ALA A 37 -4.44 -0.90 -13.74
N GLY A 38 -5.32 -0.66 -12.78
CA GLY A 38 -6.71 -1.10 -12.81
C GLY A 38 -7.49 -0.52 -13.98
N ALA A 39 -7.28 0.75 -14.31
CA ALA A 39 -7.87 1.38 -15.49
C ALA A 39 -7.37 0.76 -16.80
N ILE A 40 -6.07 0.40 -16.88
CA ILE A 40 -5.50 -0.31 -18.05
C ILE A 40 -6.05 -1.73 -18.15
N LEU A 41 -6.30 -2.41 -17.03
CA LEU A 41 -6.85 -3.75 -17.00
C LEU A 41 -8.37 -3.80 -17.18
N ALA A 42 -9.11 -2.72 -16.91
CA ALA A 42 -10.57 -2.69 -17.00
C ALA A 42 -11.13 -3.06 -18.39
N PRO A 43 -10.54 -2.64 -19.53
CA PRO A 43 -10.98 -3.13 -20.85
C PRO A 43 -10.83 -4.64 -21.04
N SER A 44 -9.84 -5.27 -20.39
CA SER A 44 -9.61 -6.72 -20.50
C SER A 44 -10.75 -7.52 -19.86
N VAL A 45 -11.38 -7.01 -18.79
CA VAL A 45 -12.55 -7.67 -18.18
C VAL A 45 -13.80 -7.54 -19.06
N ALA A 46 -13.83 -6.57 -19.96
CA ALA A 46 -14.90 -6.36 -20.93
C ALA A 46 -14.67 -7.08 -22.28
N ASN A 47 -13.72 -8.04 -22.34
CA ASN A 47 -13.34 -8.77 -23.56
C ASN A 47 -12.87 -7.89 -24.73
N VAL A 48 -12.33 -6.71 -24.44
CA VAL A 48 -11.68 -5.87 -25.46
C VAL A 48 -10.27 -6.39 -25.73
N GLN A 49 -9.97 -6.70 -26.99
CA GLN A 49 -8.63 -7.15 -27.39
C GLN A 49 -7.60 -6.03 -27.16
N MET A 50 -6.59 -6.33 -26.35
CA MET A 50 -5.53 -5.41 -25.96
C MET A 50 -4.17 -6.09 -26.08
N PRO A 51 -3.09 -5.36 -26.42
CA PRO A 51 -1.76 -5.94 -26.53
C PRO A 51 -1.33 -6.66 -25.24
N GLY A 52 -0.92 -7.92 -25.34
CA GLY A 52 -0.54 -8.74 -24.18
C GLY A 52 0.57 -8.12 -23.33
N MET A 53 1.53 -7.46 -23.98
CA MET A 53 2.63 -6.75 -23.30
C MET A 53 2.13 -5.63 -22.39
N LEU A 54 1.08 -4.92 -22.78
CA LEU A 54 0.49 -3.85 -21.96
C LEU A 54 -0.26 -4.43 -20.75
N GLN A 55 -0.90 -5.58 -20.91
CA GLN A 55 -1.53 -6.29 -19.79
C GLN A 55 -0.51 -6.81 -18.78
N GLU A 56 0.62 -7.34 -19.24
CA GLU A 56 1.69 -7.83 -18.35
C GLU A 56 2.28 -6.69 -17.51
N VAL A 57 2.59 -5.56 -18.14
CA VAL A 57 3.08 -4.36 -17.45
C VAL A 57 2.04 -3.88 -16.44
N ALA A 58 0.76 -3.81 -16.82
CA ALA A 58 -0.29 -3.39 -15.92
C ALA A 58 -0.46 -4.34 -14.72
N LYS A 59 -0.39 -5.66 -14.92
CA LYS A 59 -0.42 -6.65 -13.82
C LYS A 59 0.75 -6.45 -12.86
N ALA A 60 1.96 -6.25 -13.37
CA ALA A 60 3.14 -6.01 -12.55
C ALA A 60 3.00 -4.71 -11.72
N LEU A 61 2.53 -3.63 -12.35
CA LEU A 61 2.28 -2.36 -11.67
C LEU A 61 1.17 -2.48 -10.62
N PHE A 62 0.13 -3.25 -10.90
CA PHE A 62 -0.97 -3.49 -9.96
C PHE A 62 -0.47 -4.22 -8.70
N ILE A 63 0.33 -5.27 -8.87
CA ILE A 63 0.93 -6.03 -7.75
C ILE A 63 1.90 -5.15 -6.97
N ALA A 64 2.76 -4.39 -7.64
CA ALA A 64 3.68 -3.48 -6.97
C ALA A 64 2.94 -2.41 -6.16
N GLY A 65 1.90 -1.82 -6.75
CA GLY A 65 1.03 -0.85 -6.09
C GLY A 65 0.32 -1.43 -4.88
N SER A 66 -0.24 -2.64 -4.97
CA SER A 66 -0.95 -3.29 -3.87
C SER A 66 -0.05 -3.57 -2.68
N VAL A 67 1.18 -4.06 -2.91
CA VAL A 67 2.19 -4.25 -1.86
C VAL A 67 2.57 -2.92 -1.22
N MET A 68 2.80 -1.86 -2.01
CA MET A 68 3.10 -0.53 -1.50
C MET A 68 1.98 0.01 -0.60
N VAL A 69 0.72 -0.14 -1.01
CA VAL A 69 -0.42 0.30 -0.21
C VAL A 69 -0.57 -0.56 1.05
N ALA A 70 -0.39 -1.87 0.97
CA ALA A 70 -0.49 -2.76 2.12
C ALA A 70 0.56 -2.42 3.19
N VAL A 71 1.83 -2.31 2.79
CA VAL A 71 2.93 -1.95 3.70
C VAL A 71 2.74 -0.55 4.27
N ALA A 72 2.36 0.42 3.43
CA ALA A 72 2.13 1.78 3.91
C ALA A 72 0.91 1.86 4.85
N SER A 73 -0.14 1.06 4.64
CA SER A 73 -1.30 1.05 5.52
C SER A 73 -0.97 0.43 6.88
N ALA A 74 -0.18 -0.65 6.90
CA ALA A 74 0.31 -1.24 8.15
C ALA A 74 1.20 -0.26 8.95
N ALA A 75 1.96 0.60 8.27
CA ALA A 75 2.79 1.61 8.93
C ALA A 75 2.00 2.87 9.36
N VAL A 76 0.87 3.17 8.71
CA VAL A 76 0.07 4.40 8.91
C VAL A 76 -1.02 4.24 9.97
N GLU A 77 -1.04 3.15 10.76
CA GLU A 77 -2.09 2.87 11.76
C GLU A 77 -2.56 4.13 12.52
N GLY A 78 -3.84 4.47 12.28
CA GLY A 78 -4.47 5.77 12.60
C GLY A 78 -5.45 6.30 11.55
N GLU A 79 -5.60 5.62 10.39
CA GLU A 79 -6.69 5.79 9.41
C GLU A 79 -7.36 4.45 9.10
#